data_AF-A0A5K3EXC2-F1
#
_entry.id   AF-A0A5K3EXC2-F1
#
_cell.length_a   1.000
_cell.length_b   1.000
_cell.length_c   1.000
_cell.angle_alpha   90.00
_cell.angle_beta   90.00
_cell.angle_gamma   90.00
#
_symmetry.space_group_name_H-M   'P 1'
#
loop_
_entity.id
_entity.type
_entity.pdbx_description
1 polymer ?
#
loop_
_entity_poly.entity_id
_entity_poly.type
_entity_poly.pdbx_seq_one_letter_code
_entity_poly.pdbx_strand_id
1 'polypeptide(L)'
;MDAYKASYGVEDAEFAITQLAQTTMRSEIGKIALDNVFKEREALNYSIVRSICKAAEPWGIECLRYEIRDIQLPAKIKDAMQMQVEADRRKRAAILESEGQRDAEINRAEGIKQSQILSSEGQRVETVNRAVGEAEAIMKVAESRAEAVRKIAAAIAGRNGVDAVQMSIAERYIDAFSKLAKTNNTMLLTTDAGDVSAMVAKALAIFKTLDRDIASEVARETSEALTQSAESVNSSNSSKRFLKIAEDAVDEK
;
A
#
# COMPACT_ATOMS: atom_id res chain seq x y z
N MET A 1 26.15 -15.14 -68.58
CA MET A 1 27.13 -14.36 -69.38
C MET A 1 26.84 -14.58 -70.86
N ASP A 2 26.69 -13.49 -71.63
CA ASP A 2 26.49 -13.51 -73.09
C ASP A 2 27.77 -12.98 -73.78
N ALA A 3 28.56 -13.89 -74.36
CA ALA A 3 29.87 -13.58 -74.92
C ALA A 3 29.81 -12.63 -76.14
N TYR A 4 28.68 -12.60 -76.87
CA TYR A 4 28.52 -11.72 -78.04
C TYR A 4 28.36 -10.26 -77.61
N LYS A 5 27.50 -10.01 -76.60
CA LYS A 5 27.30 -8.67 -76.03
C LYS A 5 28.53 -8.17 -75.27
N ALA A 6 29.24 -9.07 -74.59
CA ALA A 6 30.45 -8.70 -73.85
C ALA A 6 31.62 -8.29 -74.78
N SER A 7 31.74 -8.93 -75.95
CA SER A 7 32.85 -8.66 -76.89
C SER A 7 32.67 -7.40 -77.73
N TYR A 8 31.42 -6.98 -77.98
CA TYR A 8 31.11 -5.82 -78.83
C TYR A 8 30.46 -4.64 -78.08
N GLY A 9 30.01 -4.86 -76.84
CA GLY A 9 29.30 -3.86 -76.05
C GLY A 9 30.21 -2.87 -75.31
N VAL A 10 31.49 -3.20 -75.12
CA VAL A 10 32.46 -2.34 -74.43
C VAL A 10 33.90 -2.73 -74.78
N GLU A 11 34.82 -1.75 -74.84
CA GLU A 11 36.24 -1.98 -75.18
C GLU A 11 36.99 -2.78 -74.11
N ASP A 12 36.71 -2.50 -72.83
CA ASP A 12 37.23 -3.25 -71.67
C ASP A 12 36.10 -3.45 -70.65
N ALA A 13 35.60 -4.68 -70.59
CA ALA A 13 34.50 -5.08 -69.73
C ALA A 13 34.83 -5.05 -68.24
N GLU A 14 36.06 -5.39 -67.88
CA GLU A 14 36.50 -5.44 -66.49
C GLU A 14 36.66 -4.03 -65.92
N PHE A 15 37.28 -3.14 -66.70
CA PHE A 15 37.42 -1.74 -66.33
C PHE A 15 36.06 -1.03 -66.24
N ALA A 16 35.18 -1.22 -67.23
CA ALA A 16 33.87 -0.59 -67.25
C ALA A 16 32.98 -1.01 -66.06
N ILE A 17 32.99 -2.30 -65.70
CA ILE A 17 32.26 -2.80 -64.52
C ILE A 17 32.83 -2.22 -63.23
N THR A 18 34.15 -2.13 -63.10
CA THR A 18 34.78 -1.56 -61.91
C THR A 18 34.35 -0.11 -61.71
N GLN A 19 34.33 0.69 -62.77
CA GLN A 19 33.89 2.08 -62.73
C GLN A 19 32.40 2.24 -62.45
N LEU A 20 31.57 1.38 -63.04
CA LEU A 20 30.13 1.31 -62.78
C LEU A 20 29.86 0.95 -61.32
N ALA A 21 30.58 -0.04 -60.77
CA ALA A 21 30.47 -0.46 -59.39
C ALA A 21 30.85 0.67 -58.43
N GLN A 22 31.97 1.38 -58.68
CA GLN A 22 32.38 2.52 -57.86
C GLN A 22 31.36 3.67 -57.88
N THR A 23 30.84 4.01 -59.06
CA THR A 23 29.86 5.10 -59.22
C THR A 23 28.53 4.74 -58.57
N THR A 24 28.07 3.50 -58.75
CA THR A 24 26.84 2.99 -58.15
C THR A 24 26.97 2.92 -56.63
N MET A 25 28.08 2.39 -56.11
CA MET A 25 28.34 2.36 -54.66
C MET A 25 28.30 3.77 -54.05
N ARG A 26 28.94 4.75 -54.70
CA ARG A 26 28.93 6.15 -54.23
C ARG A 26 27.51 6.73 -54.19
N SER A 27 26.69 6.45 -55.21
CA SER A 27 25.31 6.94 -55.31
C SER A 27 24.39 6.29 -54.26
N GLU A 28 24.46 4.97 -54.09
CA GLU A 28 23.61 4.26 -53.14
C GLU A 28 23.95 4.58 -51.68
N ILE A 29 25.23 4.69 -51.33
CA ILE A 29 25.66 5.11 -49.98
C ILE A 29 25.18 6.53 -49.67
N GLY A 30 25.18 7.44 -50.65
CA GLY A 30 24.75 8.81 -50.47
C GLY A 30 23.25 9.00 -50.19
N LYS A 31 22.41 8.00 -50.54
CA LYS A 31 20.94 8.06 -50.32
C LYS A 31 20.53 7.66 -48.91
N ILE A 32 21.40 6.95 -48.18
CA ILE A 32 21.08 6.34 -46.88
C ILE A 32 21.76 7.14 -45.76
N ALA A 33 21.07 7.30 -44.64
CA ALA A 33 21.66 7.91 -43.45
C ALA A 33 22.83 7.06 -42.93
N LEU A 34 23.90 7.71 -42.45
CA LEU A 34 25.14 7.06 -42.02
C LEU A 34 24.91 5.91 -41.01
N ASP A 35 24.01 6.10 -40.03
CA ASP A 35 23.68 5.09 -39.03
C ASP A 35 23.04 3.83 -39.64
N ASN A 36 22.25 4.00 -40.70
CA ASN A 36 21.53 2.91 -41.36
C ASN A 36 22.46 2.12 -42.27
N VAL A 37 23.50 2.73 -42.84
CA VAL A 37 24.53 2.03 -43.62
C VAL A 37 25.22 0.93 -42.80
N PHE A 38 25.42 1.16 -41.49
CA PHE A 38 26.01 0.15 -40.60
C PHE A 38 25.02 -0.93 -40.16
N LYS A 39 23.75 -0.57 -39.97
CA LYS A 39 22.69 -1.47 -39.48
C LYS A 39 22.13 -2.38 -40.59
N GLU A 40 22.06 -1.88 -41.83
CA GLU A 40 21.33 -2.51 -42.94
C GLU A 40 22.25 -2.83 -44.14
N ARG A 41 23.41 -3.46 -43.88
CA ARG A 41 24.36 -3.79 -44.95
C ARG A 41 23.76 -4.70 -46.04
N GLU A 42 22.88 -5.62 -45.66
CA GLU A 42 22.23 -6.54 -46.61
C GLU A 42 21.33 -5.80 -47.60
N ALA A 43 20.55 -4.84 -47.11
CA ALA A 43 19.66 -4.02 -47.95
C ALA A 43 20.47 -3.15 -48.93
N LEU A 44 21.61 -2.61 -48.47
CA LEU A 44 22.53 -1.87 -49.32
C LEU A 44 23.18 -2.77 -50.39
N ASN A 45 23.65 -3.96 -50.01
CA ASN A 45 24.22 -4.92 -50.96
C ASN A 45 23.21 -5.30 -52.04
N TYR A 46 21.95 -5.60 -51.65
CA TYR A 46 20.89 -5.91 -52.60
C TYR A 46 20.63 -4.76 -53.58
N SER A 47 20.56 -3.53 -53.05
CA SER A 47 20.32 -2.33 -53.86
C SER A 47 21.47 -2.07 -54.85
N ILE A 48 22.72 -2.26 -54.43
CA ILE A 48 23.91 -2.14 -55.28
C ILE A 48 23.91 -3.22 -56.38
N VAL A 49 23.68 -4.49 -56.03
CA VAL A 49 23.62 -5.58 -57.03
C VAL A 49 22.54 -5.29 -58.06
N ARG A 50 21.35 -4.87 -57.63
CA ARG A 50 20.24 -4.53 -58.53
C ARG A 50 20.60 -3.41 -59.50
N SER A 51 21.21 -2.33 -59.00
CA SER A 51 21.62 -1.19 -59.83
C SER A 51 22.75 -1.56 -60.79
N ILE A 52 23.73 -2.36 -60.36
CA ILE A 52 24.82 -2.84 -61.22
C ILE A 52 24.29 -3.78 -62.31
N CYS A 53 23.50 -4.80 -61.96
CA CYS A 53 22.94 -5.74 -62.94
C CYS A 53 22.11 -5.04 -64.03
N LYS A 54 21.29 -4.05 -63.63
CA LYS A 54 20.50 -3.26 -64.58
C LYS A 54 21.37 -2.48 -65.56
N ALA A 55 22.48 -1.91 -65.09
CA ALA A 55 23.39 -1.14 -65.94
C ALA A 55 24.36 -2.01 -66.75
N ALA A 56 24.63 -3.25 -66.32
CA ALA A 56 25.50 -4.22 -66.99
C ALA A 56 24.78 -5.08 -68.05
N GLU A 57 23.44 -5.03 -68.14
CA GLU A 57 22.63 -5.76 -69.11
C GLU A 57 23.05 -5.55 -70.59
N PRO A 58 23.40 -4.33 -71.04
CA PRO A 58 23.89 -4.10 -72.41
C PRO A 58 25.22 -4.78 -72.71
N TRP A 59 26.04 -5.02 -71.69
CA TRP A 59 27.35 -5.67 -71.80
C TRP A 59 27.25 -7.19 -71.67
N GLY A 60 26.07 -7.76 -71.38
CA GLY A 60 25.88 -9.21 -71.26
C GLY A 60 26.56 -9.83 -70.02
N ILE A 61 26.85 -9.00 -69.00
CA ILE A 61 27.56 -9.42 -67.80
C ILE A 61 26.59 -9.42 -66.62
N GLU A 62 26.66 -10.48 -65.82
CA GLU A 62 25.77 -10.72 -64.68
C GLU A 62 26.58 -10.65 -63.38
N CYS A 63 26.15 -9.80 -62.45
CA CYS A 63 26.76 -9.71 -61.12
C CYS A 63 26.08 -10.72 -60.19
N LEU A 64 26.82 -11.74 -59.76
CA LEU A 64 26.30 -12.79 -58.89
C LEU A 64 26.14 -12.31 -57.45
N ARG A 65 27.13 -11.56 -56.94
CA ARG A 65 27.15 -11.08 -55.55
C ARG A 65 28.05 -9.86 -55.40
N TYR A 66 27.61 -8.93 -54.56
CA TYR A 66 28.41 -7.79 -54.11
C TYR A 66 28.46 -7.76 -52.59
N GLU A 67 29.64 -7.52 -52.03
CA GLU A 67 29.85 -7.41 -50.59
C GLU A 67 30.72 -6.21 -50.26
N ILE A 68 30.22 -5.37 -49.36
CA ILE A 68 31.01 -4.29 -48.76
C ILE A 68 31.90 -4.90 -47.67
N ARG A 69 33.21 -4.79 -47.86
CA ARG A 69 34.21 -5.18 -46.85
C ARG A 69 34.22 -4.21 -45.67
N ASP A 70 34.79 -3.02 -45.88
CA ASP A 70 35.06 -2.06 -44.82
C ASP A 70 34.65 -0.65 -45.25
N ILE A 71 34.09 0.10 -44.30
CA ILE A 71 33.79 1.53 -44.45
C ILE A 71 34.60 2.26 -43.37
N GLN A 72 35.55 3.08 -43.81
CA GLN A 72 36.40 3.87 -42.92
C GLN A 72 35.84 5.30 -42.83
N LEU A 73 35.48 5.73 -41.62
CA LEU A 73 35.05 7.10 -41.37
C LEU A 73 36.20 7.94 -40.79
N PRO A 74 36.23 9.25 -41.06
CA PRO A 74 37.10 10.17 -40.34
C PRO A 74 36.82 10.13 -38.83
N ALA A 75 37.88 10.19 -38.01
CA ALA A 75 37.80 10.08 -36.55
C ALA A 75 36.80 11.07 -35.92
N LYS A 76 36.76 12.31 -36.42
CA LYS A 76 35.83 13.35 -35.93
C LYS A 76 34.36 12.94 -35.98
N ILE A 77 33.94 12.25 -37.04
CA ILE A 77 32.54 11.81 -37.21
C ILE A 77 32.24 10.64 -36.27
N LYS A 78 33.20 9.72 -36.12
CA LYS A 78 33.07 8.58 -35.20
C LYS A 78 32.89 9.07 -33.76
N ASP A 79 33.69 10.04 -33.33
CA ASP A 79 33.62 10.58 -31.97
C ASP A 79 32.28 11.31 -31.72
N ALA A 80 31.82 12.12 -32.68
CA ALA A 80 30.53 12.79 -32.60
C ALA A 80 29.35 11.79 -32.52
N MET A 81 29.39 10.73 -33.33
CA MET A 81 28.38 9.68 -33.32
C MET A 81 28.40 8.90 -31.99
N GLN A 82 29.58 8.61 -31.44
CA GLN A 82 29.71 7.99 -30.13
C GLN A 82 29.13 8.86 -29.02
N MET A 83 29.42 10.16 -29.02
CA MET A 83 28.86 11.11 -28.05
C MET A 83 27.33 11.18 -28.15
N GLN A 84 26.78 11.16 -29.37
CA GLN A 84 25.33 11.15 -29.58
C GLN A 84 24.68 9.87 -29.03
N VAL A 85 25.24 8.70 -29.37
CA VAL A 85 24.72 7.41 -28.88
C VAL A 85 24.82 7.31 -27.36
N GLU A 86 25.90 7.82 -26.78
CA GLU A 86 26.06 7.85 -25.33
C GLU A 86 25.06 8.80 -24.66
N ALA A 87 24.82 9.97 -25.23
CA ALA A 87 23.80 10.90 -24.75
C ALA A 87 22.40 10.29 -24.77
N ASP A 88 22.03 9.62 -25.87
CA ASP A 88 20.75 8.92 -25.98
C ASP A 88 20.63 7.77 -24.99
N ARG A 89 21.71 7.00 -24.79
CA ARG A 89 21.75 5.95 -23.76
C ARG A 89 21.58 6.53 -22.36
N ARG A 90 22.30 7.60 -22.01
CA ARG A 90 22.19 8.27 -20.71
C ARG A 90 20.78 8.82 -20.49
N LYS A 91 20.18 9.44 -21.51
CA LYS A 91 18.80 9.93 -21.45
C LYS A 91 17.81 8.79 -21.17
N ARG A 92 17.92 7.69 -21.90
CA ARG A 92 17.05 6.52 -21.70
C ARG A 92 17.24 5.89 -20.32
N ALA A 93 18.48 5.78 -19.86
CA ALA A 93 18.79 5.27 -18.52
C ALA A 93 18.18 6.17 -17.43
N ALA A 94 18.33 7.49 -17.53
CA ALA A 94 17.77 8.44 -16.56
C ALA A 94 16.23 8.41 -16.52
N ILE A 95 15.56 8.27 -17.68
CA ILE A 95 14.10 8.12 -17.73
C ILE A 95 13.68 6.82 -17.04
N LEU A 96 14.32 5.69 -17.39
CA LEU A 96 13.99 4.39 -16.80
C LEU A 96 14.24 4.35 -15.30
N GLU A 97 15.31 5.00 -14.82
CA GLU A 97 15.61 5.11 -13.40
C GLU A 97 14.56 5.96 -12.67
N SER A 98 14.16 7.10 -13.25
CA SER A 98 13.11 7.94 -12.68
C SER A 98 11.75 7.24 -12.64
N GLU A 99 11.41 6.47 -13.67
CA GLU A 99 10.20 5.66 -13.72
C GLU A 99 10.25 4.54 -12.66
N GLY A 100 11.39 3.84 -12.57
CA GLY A 100 11.59 2.80 -11.56
C GLY A 100 11.52 3.33 -10.12
N GLN A 101 12.06 4.52 -9.86
CA GLN A 101 11.95 5.17 -8.54
C GLN A 101 10.50 5.52 -8.21
N ARG A 102 9.78 6.14 -9.16
CA ARG A 102 8.35 6.47 -9.00
C ARG A 102 7.53 5.23 -8.68
N ASP A 103 7.72 4.14 -9.44
CA ASP A 103 6.97 2.91 -9.25
C ASP A 103 7.33 2.23 -7.93
N ALA A 104 8.60 2.25 -7.53
CA ALA A 104 9.05 1.73 -6.25
C ALA A 104 8.44 2.49 -5.06
N GLU A 105 8.32 3.82 -5.15
CA GLU A 105 7.68 4.65 -4.13
C GLU A 105 6.18 4.37 -4.03
N ILE A 106 5.48 4.26 -5.16
CA ILE A 106 4.05 3.90 -5.21
C ILE A 106 3.83 2.54 -4.55
N ASN A 107 4.58 1.51 -4.96
CA ASN A 107 4.47 0.16 -4.41
C ASN A 107 4.73 0.14 -2.90
N ARG A 108 5.69 0.95 -2.42
CA ARG A 108 5.98 1.07 -0.98
C ARG A 108 4.83 1.73 -0.23
N ALA A 109 4.29 2.82 -0.76
CA ALA A 109 3.17 3.54 -0.16
C ALA A 109 1.91 2.65 -0.10
N GLU A 110 1.63 1.90 -1.16
CA GLU A 110 0.53 0.92 -1.21
C GLU A 110 0.74 -0.22 -0.20
N GLY A 111 1.96 -0.75 -0.10
CA GLY A 111 2.31 -1.77 0.89
C GLY A 111 2.08 -1.28 2.33
N ILE A 112 2.49 -0.04 2.64
CA ILE A 112 2.26 0.57 3.96
C ILE A 112 0.77 0.74 4.23
N LYS A 113 0.02 1.29 3.27
CA LYS A 113 -1.43 1.47 3.39
C LYS A 113 -2.13 0.14 3.65
N GLN A 114 -1.80 -0.88 2.86
CA GLN A 114 -2.40 -2.21 3.01
C GLN A 114 -2.04 -2.86 4.34
N SER A 115 -0.78 -2.74 4.77
CA SER A 115 -0.33 -3.24 6.07
C SER A 115 -1.06 -2.56 7.23
N GLN A 116 -1.30 -1.25 7.16
CA GLN A 116 -2.02 -0.51 8.20
C GLN A 116 -3.49 -0.92 8.26
N ILE A 117 -4.15 -1.11 7.11
CA ILE A 117 -5.53 -1.60 7.04
C ILE A 117 -5.63 -2.99 7.66
N LEU A 118 -4.76 -3.92 7.26
CA LEU A 118 -4.75 -5.29 7.80
C LEU A 118 -4.46 -5.30 9.30
N SER A 119 -3.55 -4.46 9.79
CA SER A 119 -3.25 -4.36 11.22
C SER A 119 -4.46 -3.84 12.01
N SER A 120 -5.14 -2.81 11.51
CA SER A 120 -6.33 -2.24 12.15
C SER A 120 -7.48 -3.26 12.17
N GLU A 121 -7.69 -3.97 11.06
CA GLU A 121 -8.69 -5.01 10.97
C GLU A 121 -8.37 -6.21 11.89
N GLY A 122 -7.10 -6.62 11.94
CA GLY A 122 -6.62 -7.65 12.86
C GLY A 122 -6.90 -7.30 14.32
N GLN A 123 -6.58 -6.07 14.75
CA GLN A 123 -6.85 -5.59 16.11
C GLN A 123 -8.34 -5.55 16.44
N ARG A 124 -9.18 -5.12 15.48
CA ARG A 124 -10.64 -5.12 15.63
C ARG A 124 -11.15 -6.54 15.85
N VAL A 125 -10.73 -7.48 14.99
CA VAL A 125 -11.14 -8.88 15.07
C VAL A 125 -10.64 -9.53 16.36
N GLU A 126 -9.39 -9.27 16.76
CA GLU A 126 -8.81 -9.76 18.01
C GLU A 126 -9.62 -9.28 19.22
N THR A 127 -9.95 -7.99 19.28
CA THR A 127 -10.73 -7.40 20.39
C THR A 127 -12.12 -8.01 20.47
N VAL A 128 -12.79 -8.19 19.32
CA VAL A 128 -14.11 -8.83 19.24
C VAL A 128 -14.03 -10.28 19.71
N ASN A 129 -13.08 -11.05 19.20
CA ASN A 129 -12.90 -12.46 19.57
C ASN A 129 -12.60 -12.62 21.06
N ARG A 130 -11.78 -11.71 21.63
CA ARG A 130 -11.50 -11.70 23.06
C ARG A 130 -12.75 -11.39 23.89
N ALA A 131 -13.50 -10.36 23.53
CA ALA A 131 -14.74 -10.01 24.22
C ALA A 131 -15.79 -11.13 24.16
N VAL A 132 -15.93 -11.78 22.99
CA VAL A 132 -16.82 -12.95 22.81
C VAL A 132 -16.35 -14.12 23.67
N GLY A 133 -15.06 -14.45 23.64
CA GLY A 133 -14.50 -15.53 24.45
C GLY A 133 -14.65 -15.31 25.95
N GLU A 134 -14.45 -14.07 26.43
CA GLU A 134 -14.69 -13.69 27.82
C GLU A 134 -16.18 -13.83 28.20
N ALA A 135 -17.09 -13.35 27.35
CA ALA A 135 -18.54 -13.46 27.56
C ALA A 135 -18.99 -14.92 27.60
N GLU A 136 -18.54 -15.75 26.66
CA GLU A 136 -18.83 -17.19 26.63
C GLU A 136 -18.30 -17.91 27.87
N ALA A 137 -17.09 -17.57 28.32
CA ALA A 137 -16.53 -18.13 29.54
C ALA A 137 -17.37 -17.77 30.78
N ILE A 138 -17.79 -16.52 30.92
CA ILE A 138 -18.65 -16.06 32.01
C ILE A 138 -20.00 -16.78 31.98
N MET A 139 -20.62 -16.87 30.80
CA MET A 139 -21.90 -17.57 30.61
C MET A 139 -21.79 -19.04 31.03
N LYS A 140 -20.73 -19.73 30.62
CA LYS A 140 -20.51 -21.14 30.96
C LYS A 140 -20.27 -21.36 32.45
N VAL A 141 -19.55 -20.45 33.12
CA VAL A 141 -19.37 -20.47 34.58
C VAL A 141 -20.69 -20.18 35.29
N ALA A 142 -21.46 -19.19 34.84
CA ALA A 142 -22.76 -18.85 35.41
C ALA A 142 -23.77 -19.99 35.27
N GLU A 143 -23.81 -20.65 34.10
CA GLU A 143 -24.64 -21.82 33.85
C GLU A 143 -24.24 -23.00 34.74
N SER A 144 -22.94 -23.30 34.82
CA SER A 144 -22.41 -24.35 35.70
C SER A 144 -22.74 -24.07 37.17
N ARG A 145 -22.64 -22.81 37.61
CA ARG A 145 -23.04 -22.38 38.95
C ARG A 145 -24.54 -22.53 39.18
N ALA A 146 -25.37 -22.13 38.23
CA ALA A 146 -26.81 -22.27 38.31
C ALA A 146 -27.24 -23.74 38.37
N GLU A 147 -26.57 -24.62 37.62
CA GLU A 147 -26.78 -26.07 37.70
C GLU A 147 -26.33 -26.63 39.05
N ALA A 148 -25.17 -26.21 39.57
CA ALA A 148 -24.69 -26.60 40.88
C ALA A 148 -25.66 -26.18 42.00
N VAL A 149 -26.15 -24.93 41.98
CA VAL A 149 -27.15 -24.43 42.92
C VAL A 149 -28.45 -25.24 42.83
N ARG A 150 -28.91 -25.57 41.61
CA ARG A 150 -30.08 -26.44 41.41
C ARG A 150 -29.88 -27.83 42.02
N LYS A 151 -28.71 -28.44 41.83
CA LYS A 151 -28.36 -29.75 42.43
C LYS A 151 -28.32 -29.69 43.95
N ILE A 152 -27.75 -28.62 44.53
CA ILE A 152 -27.73 -28.40 45.98
C ILE A 152 -29.15 -28.22 46.50
N ALA A 153 -29.98 -27.39 45.88
CA ALA A 153 -31.37 -27.19 46.28
C ALA A 153 -32.18 -28.50 46.26
N ALA A 154 -31.97 -29.35 45.25
CA ALA A 154 -32.56 -30.68 45.19
C ALA A 154 -32.08 -31.60 46.34
N ALA A 155 -30.80 -31.53 46.71
CA ALA A 155 -30.25 -32.30 47.84
C ALA A 155 -30.79 -31.82 49.20
N ILE A 156 -31.02 -30.51 49.36
CA ILE A 156 -31.59 -29.90 50.58
C ILE A 156 -33.02 -30.36 50.82
N ALA A 157 -33.80 -30.59 49.75
CA ALA A 157 -35.17 -31.07 49.83
C ALA A 157 -35.28 -32.52 50.37
N GLY A 158 -34.16 -33.25 50.52
CA GLY A 158 -34.11 -34.57 51.18
C GLY A 158 -34.17 -34.52 52.72
N ARG A 159 -34.27 -35.69 53.38
CA ARG A 159 -34.27 -35.78 54.85
C ARG A 159 -32.96 -35.25 55.45
N ASN A 160 -33.09 -34.32 56.40
CA ASN A 160 -32.00 -33.62 57.13
C ASN A 160 -31.09 -32.71 56.28
N GLY A 161 -31.50 -32.29 55.08
CA GLY A 161 -30.70 -31.40 54.23
C GLY A 161 -30.45 -30.00 54.80
N VAL A 162 -31.38 -29.49 55.62
CA VAL A 162 -31.30 -28.13 56.17
C VAL A 162 -30.20 -28.01 57.24
N ASP A 163 -30.06 -29.01 58.11
CA ASP A 163 -29.02 -29.05 59.15
C ASP A 163 -27.61 -29.19 58.55
N ALA A 164 -27.48 -29.99 57.49
CA ALA A 164 -26.21 -30.17 56.77
C ALA A 164 -25.74 -28.87 56.10
N VAL A 165 -26.66 -28.06 55.57
CA VAL A 165 -26.32 -26.74 54.99
C VAL A 165 -25.83 -25.78 56.06
N GLN A 166 -26.50 -25.72 57.22
CA GLN A 166 -26.09 -24.83 58.31
C GLN A 166 -24.67 -25.15 58.78
N MET A 167 -24.32 -26.43 58.93
CA MET A 167 -22.96 -26.85 59.26
C MET A 167 -21.95 -26.48 58.16
N SER A 168 -22.31 -26.63 56.87
CA SER A 168 -21.42 -26.23 55.76
C SER A 168 -21.19 -24.71 55.65
N ILE A 169 -22.19 -23.89 56.03
CA ILE A 169 -22.05 -22.42 56.08
C ILE A 169 -21.10 -22.05 57.22
N ALA A 170 -21.23 -22.70 58.38
CA ALA A 170 -20.33 -22.50 59.50
C ALA A 170 -18.88 -22.87 59.15
N GLU A 171 -18.65 -24.00 58.47
CA GLU A 171 -17.32 -24.39 57.97
C GLU A 171 -16.74 -23.35 57.00
N ARG A 172 -17.52 -22.90 56.00
CA ARG A 172 -17.07 -21.86 55.05
C ARG A 172 -16.78 -20.52 55.71
N TYR A 173 -17.55 -20.15 56.73
CA TYR A 173 -17.33 -18.92 57.50
C TYR A 173 -16.00 -19.01 58.26
N ILE A 174 -15.73 -20.13 58.94
CA ILE A 174 -14.48 -20.37 59.65
C ILE A 174 -13.29 -20.36 58.68
N ASP A 175 -13.43 -20.97 57.49
CA ASP A 175 -12.39 -20.97 56.46
C ASP A 175 -12.14 -19.58 55.86
N ALA A 176 -13.18 -18.79 55.60
CA ALA A 176 -13.05 -17.41 55.12
C ALA A 176 -12.39 -16.52 56.17
N PHE A 177 -12.80 -16.69 57.44
CA PHE A 177 -12.20 -16.01 58.58
C PHE A 177 -10.73 -16.40 58.74
N SER A 178 -10.38 -17.68 58.59
CA SER A 178 -9.00 -18.19 58.61
C SER A 178 -8.13 -17.59 57.49
N LYS A 179 -8.66 -17.45 56.27
CA LYS A 179 -7.96 -16.80 55.14
C LYS A 179 -7.77 -15.30 55.37
N LEU A 180 -8.78 -14.61 55.91
CA LEU A 180 -8.69 -13.19 56.29
C LEU A 180 -7.67 -12.95 57.40
N ALA A 181 -7.68 -13.80 58.44
CA ALA A 181 -6.72 -13.76 59.54
C ALA A 181 -5.27 -14.04 59.08
N LYS A 182 -5.07 -14.86 58.03
CA LYS A 182 -3.74 -15.09 57.43
C LYS A 182 -3.22 -13.95 56.56
N THR A 183 -4.10 -13.15 55.94
CA THR A 183 -3.69 -12.15 54.94
C THR A 183 -3.53 -10.74 55.53
N ASN A 184 -4.22 -10.42 56.63
CA ASN A 184 -4.14 -9.11 57.29
C ASN A 184 -3.53 -9.23 58.71
N ASN A 185 -2.34 -8.67 58.90
CA ASN A 185 -1.59 -8.64 60.18
C ASN A 185 -2.08 -7.56 61.17
N THR A 186 -3.20 -6.89 60.89
CA THR A 186 -3.79 -5.90 61.79
C THR A 186 -5.30 -6.03 61.77
N MET A 187 -5.81 -6.89 62.64
CA MET A 187 -7.21 -6.83 63.06
C MET A 187 -7.34 -5.68 64.06
N LEU A 188 -7.69 -4.50 63.55
CA LEU A 188 -8.38 -3.52 64.39
C LEU A 188 -9.78 -4.08 64.64
N LEU A 189 -9.92 -4.86 65.71
CA LEU A 189 -11.20 -4.94 66.39
C LEU A 189 -11.47 -3.53 66.89
N THR A 190 -12.17 -2.74 66.07
CA THR A 190 -12.80 -1.53 66.57
C THR A 190 -13.68 -2.00 67.72
N THR A 191 -13.33 -1.61 68.94
CA THR A 191 -14.16 -1.76 70.14
C THR A 191 -15.51 -1.05 70.01
N ASP A 192 -15.81 -0.47 68.86
CA ASP A 192 -17.13 -0.06 68.42
C ASP A 192 -17.80 -1.13 67.53
N ALA A 193 -17.76 -2.39 67.96
CA ALA A 193 -18.55 -3.48 67.39
C ALA A 193 -20.04 -3.40 67.80
N GLY A 194 -20.47 -2.27 68.40
CA GLY A 194 -21.83 -2.04 68.86
C GLY A 194 -22.71 -1.26 67.89
N ASP A 195 -22.14 -0.43 67.00
CA ASP A 195 -22.94 0.49 66.19
C ASP A 195 -22.66 0.38 64.68
N VAL A 196 -23.12 -0.74 64.12
CA VAL A 196 -23.22 -0.98 62.67
C VAL A 196 -24.02 0.15 61.99
N SER A 197 -24.94 0.80 62.72
CA SER A 197 -25.78 1.89 62.22
C SER A 197 -24.95 3.15 61.90
N ALA A 198 -23.97 3.48 62.74
CA ALA A 198 -23.10 4.63 62.54
C ALA A 198 -22.16 4.47 61.33
N MET A 199 -21.71 3.24 61.06
CA MET A 199 -20.87 2.93 59.89
C MET A 199 -21.67 2.96 58.58
N VAL A 200 -22.89 2.42 58.59
CA VAL A 200 -23.81 2.47 57.45
C VAL A 200 -24.24 3.92 57.16
N ALA A 201 -24.48 4.74 58.19
CA ALA A 201 -24.79 6.16 58.03
C ALA A 201 -23.64 6.95 57.39
N LYS A 202 -22.39 6.70 57.80
CA LYS A 202 -21.21 7.32 57.17
C LYS A 202 -21.00 6.85 55.74
N ALA A 203 -21.20 5.56 55.46
CA ALA A 203 -21.10 5.03 54.10
C ALA A 203 -22.19 5.59 53.17
N LEU A 204 -23.44 5.71 53.64
CA LEU A 204 -24.54 6.33 52.90
C LEU A 204 -24.33 7.83 52.69
N ALA A 205 -23.74 8.52 53.66
CA ALA A 205 -23.41 9.94 53.52
C ALA A 205 -22.36 10.18 52.42
N ILE A 206 -21.30 9.36 52.38
CA ILE A 206 -20.26 9.41 51.35
C ILE A 206 -20.83 9.04 49.97
N PHE A 207 -21.69 8.03 49.91
CA PHE A 207 -22.38 7.65 48.68
C PHE A 207 -23.26 8.79 48.16
N LYS A 208 -23.99 9.48 49.04
CA LYS A 208 -24.85 10.62 48.69
C LYS A 208 -24.05 11.84 48.23
N THR A 209 -22.86 12.07 48.77
CA THR A 209 -21.99 13.17 48.28
C THR A 209 -21.40 12.86 46.92
N LEU A 210 -20.96 11.61 46.69
CA LEU A 210 -20.44 11.16 45.39
C LEU A 210 -21.53 11.20 44.29
N ASP A 211 -22.75 10.76 44.61
CA ASP A 211 -23.88 10.81 43.68
C ASP A 211 -24.26 12.26 43.30
N ARG A 212 -24.14 13.20 44.25
CA ARG A 212 -24.37 14.63 44.02
C ARG A 212 -23.27 15.27 43.17
N ASP A 213 -22.02 14.91 43.42
CA ASP A 213 -20.88 15.43 42.68
C ASP A 213 -20.90 14.91 41.23
N ILE A 214 -21.14 13.60 41.03
CA ILE A 214 -21.29 12.98 39.69
C ILE A 214 -22.48 13.59 38.94
N ALA A 215 -23.63 13.80 39.58
CA ALA A 215 -24.78 14.44 38.94
C ALA A 215 -24.51 15.90 38.55
N SER A 216 -23.69 16.62 39.33
CA SER A 216 -23.31 18.00 39.02
C SER A 216 -22.27 18.11 37.91
N GLU A 217 -21.38 17.13 37.81
CA GLU A 217 -20.31 17.06 36.81
C GLU A 217 -20.88 16.67 35.44
N VAL A 218 -21.78 15.68 35.39
CA VAL A 218 -22.51 15.30 34.18
C VAL A 218 -23.42 16.43 33.67
N ALA A 219 -24.02 17.22 34.56
CA ALA A 219 -24.82 18.40 34.18
C ALA A 219 -23.97 19.55 33.61
N ARG A 220 -22.72 19.71 34.06
CA ARG A 220 -21.78 20.70 33.52
C ARG A 220 -21.24 20.27 32.15
N GLU A 221 -20.81 19.03 32.01
CA GLU A 221 -20.29 18.51 30.74
C GLU A 221 -21.35 18.53 29.63
N THR A 222 -22.62 18.20 29.96
CA THR A 222 -23.72 18.25 28.98
C THR A 222 -24.10 19.68 28.59
N SER A 223 -24.05 20.64 29.51
CA SER A 223 -24.29 22.06 29.20
C SER A 223 -23.15 22.70 28.38
N GLU A 224 -21.90 22.33 28.65
CA GLU A 224 -20.72 22.79 27.89
C GLU A 224 -20.68 22.17 26.48
N ALA A 225 -21.08 20.90 26.32
CA ALA A 225 -21.19 20.24 25.02
C ALA A 225 -22.33 20.82 24.14
N LEU A 226 -23.45 21.23 24.75
CA LEU A 226 -24.57 21.89 24.06
C LEU A 226 -24.24 23.31 23.61
N THR A 227 -23.45 24.06 24.40
CA THR A 227 -22.99 25.41 24.03
C THR A 227 -21.92 25.38 22.94
N GLN A 228 -20.96 24.45 22.98
CA GLN A 228 -19.98 24.26 21.90
C GLN A 228 -20.61 23.77 20.59
N SER A 229 -21.61 22.90 20.66
CA SER A 229 -22.37 22.47 19.47
C SER A 229 -23.17 23.63 18.85
N ALA A 230 -23.77 24.51 19.68
CA ALA A 230 -24.48 25.69 19.20
C ALA A 230 -23.56 26.76 18.58
N GLU A 231 -22.37 26.97 19.14
CA GLU A 231 -21.37 27.92 18.60
C GLU A 231 -20.75 27.44 17.29
N SER A 232 -20.49 26.13 17.15
CA SER A 232 -19.96 25.54 15.90
C SER A 232 -20.95 25.65 14.73
N VAL A 233 -22.25 25.50 14.98
CA VAL A 233 -23.31 25.67 13.98
C VAL A 233 -23.50 27.14 13.59
N ASN A 234 -23.36 28.08 14.53
CA ASN A 234 -23.52 29.51 14.25
C ASN A 234 -22.32 30.12 13.51
N SER A 235 -21.10 29.66 13.79
CA SER A 235 -19.88 29.99 13.04
C SER A 235 -19.97 29.52 11.57
N SER A 236 -20.46 28.30 11.37
CA SER A 236 -20.67 27.72 10.02
C SER A 236 -21.71 28.48 9.18
N ASN A 237 -22.77 28.97 9.82
CA ASN A 237 -23.83 29.75 9.15
C ASN A 237 -23.41 31.19 8.84
N SER A 238 -22.58 31.82 9.68
CA SER A 238 -22.04 33.16 9.40
C SER A 238 -21.08 33.18 8.21
N SER A 239 -20.21 32.17 8.06
CA SER A 239 -19.34 32.07 6.87
C SER A 239 -20.12 31.83 5.57
N LYS A 240 -21.18 31.02 5.59
CA LYS A 240 -22.04 30.80 4.41
C LYS A 240 -22.85 32.03 4.01
N ARG A 241 -23.23 32.88 4.98
CA ARG A 241 -23.96 34.12 4.73
C ARG A 241 -23.06 35.21 4.13
N PHE A 242 -21.80 35.28 4.55
CA PHE A 242 -20.81 36.19 3.98
C PHE A 242 -20.41 35.83 2.54
N LEU A 243 -20.26 34.54 2.23
CA LEU A 243 -20.00 34.08 0.85
C LEU A 243 -21.16 34.41 -0.10
N LYS A 244 -22.41 34.27 0.36
CA LYS A 244 -23.59 34.57 -0.47
C LYS A 244 -23.74 36.06 -0.78
N ILE A 245 -23.40 36.95 0.17
CA ILE A 245 -23.41 38.41 -0.06
C ILE A 245 -22.29 38.84 -1.01
N ALA A 246 -21.14 38.15 -0.99
CA ALA A 246 -20.05 38.42 -1.92
C ALA A 246 -20.36 37.94 -3.35
N GLU A 247 -21.10 36.85 -3.50
CA GLU A 247 -21.57 36.35 -4.80
C GLU A 247 -22.64 37.28 -5.41
N ASP A 248 -23.62 37.72 -4.61
CA ASP A 248 -24.69 38.61 -5.07
C ASP A 248 -24.18 40.03 -5.44
N ALA A 249 -23.01 40.45 -4.96
CA ALA A 249 -22.40 41.76 -5.28
C ALA A 249 -21.57 41.78 -6.57
N VAL A 250 -21.27 40.62 -7.15
CA VAL A 250 -20.50 40.51 -8.41
C VAL A 250 -21.41 40.47 -9.63
N ASP A 251 -22.69 40.09 -9.49
CA ASP A 251 -23.65 39.99 -10.58
C ASP A 251 -24.42 41.30 -10.92
N GLU A 252 -24.13 42.43 -10.24
CA GLU A 252 -24.83 43.72 -10.47
C GLU A 252 -23.95 44.83 -11.10
N LYS A 253 -22.96 44.47 -11.93
CA LYS A 253 -22.26 45.40 -12.84
C LYS A 253 -22.02 44.77 -14.20
#